data_AF-X1BLB6-F1
#
_entry.id   AF-X1BLB6-F1
#
_cell.length_a   1.000
_cell.length_b   1.000
_cell.length_c   1.000
_cell.angle_alpha   90.00
_cell.angle_beta   90.00
_cell.angle_gamma   90.00
#
_symmetry.space_group_name_H-M   'P 1'
#
loop_
_entity.id
_entity.type
_entity.pdbx_description
1 polymer ?
#
loop_
_entity_poly.entity_id
_entity_poly.type
_entity_poly.pdbx_seq_one_letter_code
_entity_poly.pdbx_strand_id
1 'polypeptide(L)'
;HYWIIESLNDGFTVTAYAKGLSAIASDEITIPTVDMTKTLLIGSNAIASTSCDTGVVYSKCWLKDSTTIRIERTDAANYLVWYCHVVEFQSNVNVNIQRGEFSYGAADSQKQFDIVDVDPERSMVYCPMRGCGKTNGSWESHTGGYHRLQLIGSGGNIQGNRSTDGSQSVEARWQVIEFLPLPTPEIVSFSGGIKLSNVIIK
;
A
#
# COMPACT_ATOMS: atom_id res chain seq x y z
N HIS A 1 16.40 -2.39 0.50
CA HIS A 1 15.75 -2.78 1.77
C HIS A 1 15.47 -4.28 1.75
N TYR A 2 15.39 -4.92 2.91
CA TYR A 2 14.95 -6.30 3.02
C TYR A 2 13.56 -6.32 3.64
N TRP A 3 12.66 -7.08 3.05
CA TRP A 3 11.33 -7.33 3.56
C TRP A 3 11.23 -8.81 3.90
N ILE A 4 10.68 -9.10 5.08
CA ILE A 4 10.30 -10.46 5.46
C ILE A 4 8.77 -10.46 5.45
N ILE A 5 8.21 -11.31 4.60
CA ILE A 5 6.76 -11.45 4.44
C ILE A 5 6.45 -12.92 4.67
N GLU A 6 5.79 -13.23 5.78
CA GLU A 6 5.49 -14.59 6.22
C GLU A 6 3.98 -14.76 6.38
N SER A 7 3.46 -15.90 5.92
CA SER A 7 2.05 -16.24 6.03
C SER A 7 1.89 -17.49 6.88
N LEU A 8 0.83 -17.53 7.68
CA LEU A 8 0.32 -18.78 8.22
C LEU A 8 -0.72 -19.33 7.25
N ASN A 9 -0.62 -20.63 6.93
CA ASN A 9 -1.58 -21.34 6.07
C ASN A 9 -1.73 -20.79 4.66
N ASP A 10 -0.63 -20.37 4.03
CA ASP A 10 -0.61 -19.86 2.64
C ASP A 10 -1.60 -18.71 2.40
N GLY A 11 -1.82 -17.86 3.40
CA GLY A 11 -2.85 -16.81 3.37
C GLY A 11 -2.65 -15.72 2.31
N PHE A 12 -1.49 -15.67 1.66
CA PHE A 12 -1.21 -14.77 0.54
C PHE A 12 -0.12 -15.32 -0.38
N THR A 13 -0.06 -14.77 -1.59
CA THR A 13 1.08 -14.93 -2.51
C THR A 13 1.88 -13.62 -2.57
N VAL A 14 3.16 -13.73 -2.89
CA VAL A 14 4.04 -12.57 -3.08
C VAL A 14 4.72 -12.68 -4.43
N THR A 15 4.56 -11.65 -5.26
CA THR A 15 5.33 -11.51 -6.50
C THR A 15 6.17 -10.25 -6.45
N ALA A 16 7.48 -10.39 -6.70
CA ALA A 16 8.42 -9.28 -6.69
C ALA A 16 8.67 -8.75 -8.11
N TYR A 17 8.68 -7.42 -8.23
CA TYR A 17 8.99 -6.69 -9.46
C TYR A 17 10.13 -5.70 -9.21
N ALA A 18 10.93 -5.46 -10.24
CA ALA A 18 11.95 -4.43 -10.22
C ALA A 18 11.99 -3.67 -11.55
N LYS A 19 12.29 -2.38 -11.50
CA LYS A 19 12.36 -1.52 -12.68
C LYS A 19 13.36 -0.39 -12.49
N GLY A 20 14.22 -0.21 -13.49
CA GLY A 20 15.14 0.94 -13.56
C GLY A 20 14.44 2.19 -14.10
N LEU A 21 14.67 3.32 -13.45
CA LEU A 21 14.14 4.65 -13.83
C LEU A 21 15.31 5.63 -13.95
N SER A 22 15.54 6.16 -15.15
CA SER A 22 16.69 7.01 -15.50
C SER A 22 16.40 8.52 -15.51
N ALA A 23 15.14 8.94 -15.48
CA ALA A 23 14.74 10.35 -15.50
C ALA A 23 13.41 10.59 -14.74
N ILE A 24 12.88 11.82 -14.76
CA ILE A 24 11.46 12.08 -14.48
C ILE A 24 10.68 11.14 -15.39
N ALA A 25 9.99 10.19 -14.77
CA ALA A 25 9.39 9.09 -15.49
C ALA A 25 8.10 8.70 -14.81
N SER A 26 7.07 8.55 -15.62
CA SER A 26 5.94 7.68 -15.33
C SER A 26 6.16 6.43 -16.15
N ASP A 27 6.14 5.27 -15.50
CA ASP A 27 6.23 3.99 -16.20
C ASP A 27 5.19 3.02 -15.63
N GLU A 28 4.87 2.01 -16.43
CA GLU A 28 3.86 1.00 -16.13
C GLU A 28 4.48 -0.39 -16.25
N ILE A 29 4.08 -1.27 -15.35
CA ILE A 29 4.49 -2.67 -15.33
C ILE A 29 3.23 -3.51 -15.41
N THR A 30 3.15 -4.33 -16.46
CA THR A 30 2.11 -5.35 -16.59
C THR A 30 2.38 -6.48 -15.60
N ILE A 31 1.35 -6.85 -14.85
CA ILE A 31 1.33 -7.95 -13.89
C ILE A 31 0.18 -8.91 -14.22
N PRO A 32 0.21 -10.17 -13.73
CA PRO A 32 -0.98 -11.02 -13.74
C PRO A 32 -2.16 -10.31 -13.08
N THR A 33 -3.38 -10.65 -13.50
CA THR A 33 -4.59 -10.10 -12.88
C THR A 33 -4.62 -10.41 -11.39
N VAL A 34 -4.81 -9.36 -10.57
CA VAL A 34 -4.96 -9.47 -9.11
C VAL A 34 -6.32 -8.93 -8.64
N ASP A 35 -6.80 -9.40 -7.50
CA ASP A 35 -7.97 -8.82 -6.83
C ASP A 35 -7.59 -7.48 -6.17
N MET A 36 -8.16 -6.39 -6.69
CA MET A 36 -7.88 -5.04 -6.20
C MET A 36 -8.28 -4.86 -4.73
N THR A 37 -9.29 -5.58 -4.23
CA THR A 37 -9.72 -5.48 -2.83
C THR A 37 -8.90 -6.34 -1.88
N LYS A 38 -8.02 -7.21 -2.41
CA LYS A 38 -7.20 -8.15 -1.64
C LYS A 38 -5.71 -8.06 -1.91
N THR A 39 -5.28 -7.08 -2.69
CA THR A 39 -3.85 -6.91 -3.01
C THR A 39 -3.26 -5.73 -2.28
N LEU A 40 -2.05 -5.87 -1.73
CA LEU A 40 -1.23 -4.83 -1.13
C LEU A 40 0.03 -4.62 -1.96
N LEU A 41 0.46 -3.37 -2.14
CA LEU A 41 1.79 -3.06 -2.64
C LEU A 41 2.76 -2.67 -1.51
N ILE A 42 3.95 -3.27 -1.51
CA ILE A 42 5.09 -2.88 -0.66
C ILE A 42 6.28 -2.53 -1.54
N GLY A 43 6.55 -1.24 -1.66
CA GLY A 43 7.58 -0.67 -2.50
C GLY A 43 8.80 -0.18 -1.72
N SER A 44 9.94 -0.24 -2.39
CA SER A 44 11.19 0.39 -1.97
C SER A 44 12.01 0.78 -3.19
N ASN A 45 13.10 1.50 -2.98
CA ASN A 45 13.99 1.88 -4.05
C ASN A 45 15.43 1.85 -3.60
N ALA A 46 16.33 1.59 -4.54
CA ALA A 46 17.75 1.80 -4.43
C ALA A 46 18.17 2.85 -5.44
N ILE A 47 19.12 3.69 -5.05
CA ILE A 47 19.66 4.74 -5.90
C ILE A 47 21.18 4.63 -5.88
N ALA A 48 21.81 4.72 -7.05
CA ALA A 48 23.26 4.79 -7.17
C ALA A 48 23.72 6.25 -7.00
N SER A 49 23.36 6.87 -5.88
CA SER A 49 23.72 8.25 -5.55
C SER A 49 24.15 8.36 -4.10
N THR A 50 25.11 9.25 -3.84
CA THR A 50 25.45 9.70 -2.49
C THR A 50 24.45 10.73 -1.97
N SER A 51 23.57 11.27 -2.82
CA SER A 51 22.52 12.19 -2.42
C SER A 51 21.38 11.44 -1.73
N CYS A 52 20.97 11.91 -0.55
CA CYS A 52 19.73 11.46 0.09
C CYS A 52 18.54 12.36 -0.25
N ASP A 53 18.61 13.09 -1.37
CA ASP A 53 17.60 14.08 -1.72
C ASP A 53 16.20 13.50 -1.96
N THR A 54 15.17 14.04 -1.29
CA THR A 54 13.81 13.53 -1.46
C THR A 54 13.25 13.67 -2.87
N GLY A 55 13.58 14.73 -3.61
CA GLY A 55 13.18 14.80 -5.03
C GLY A 55 13.85 13.69 -5.82
N VAL A 56 15.10 13.42 -5.46
CA VAL A 56 15.98 12.48 -6.16
C VAL A 56 15.67 11.01 -5.80
N VAL A 57 15.30 10.71 -4.56
CA VAL A 57 15.25 9.34 -4.03
C VAL A 57 13.84 8.76 -4.08
N TYR A 58 12.79 9.57 -4.24
CA TYR A 58 11.43 9.12 -4.01
C TYR A 58 10.70 8.83 -5.30
N SER A 59 9.94 7.75 -5.26
CA SER A 59 8.92 7.43 -6.25
C SER A 59 7.62 7.11 -5.54
N LYS A 60 6.51 7.28 -6.27
CA LYS A 60 5.19 6.76 -5.89
C LYS A 60 4.97 5.47 -6.67
N CYS A 61 4.35 4.48 -6.04
CA CYS A 61 3.80 3.34 -6.77
C CYS A 61 2.38 3.03 -6.30
N TRP A 62 1.55 2.54 -7.22
CA TRP A 62 0.19 2.09 -6.94
C TRP A 62 -0.30 1.13 -8.02
N LEU A 63 -1.29 0.29 -7.68
CA LEU A 63 -2.05 -0.45 -8.67
C LEU A 63 -2.95 0.53 -9.40
N LYS A 64 -2.72 0.72 -10.71
CA LYS A 64 -3.57 1.54 -11.58
C LYS A 64 -4.87 0.81 -11.91
N ASP A 65 -4.76 -0.49 -12.14
CA ASP A 65 -5.84 -1.43 -12.37
C ASP A 65 -5.38 -2.84 -11.92
N SER A 66 -6.22 -3.86 -12.12
CA SER A 66 -5.94 -5.24 -11.71
C SER A 66 -4.76 -5.88 -12.44
N THR A 67 -4.22 -5.26 -13.49
CA THR A 67 -3.14 -5.81 -14.32
C THR A 67 -1.94 -4.89 -14.44
N THR A 68 -1.96 -3.73 -13.79
CA THR A 68 -0.97 -2.68 -14.02
C THR A 68 -0.52 -2.02 -12.72
N ILE A 69 0.78 -2.07 -12.45
CA ILE A 69 1.42 -1.19 -11.46
C ILE A 69 1.92 0.06 -12.18
N ARG A 70 1.58 1.23 -11.64
CA ARG A 70 2.14 2.51 -12.08
C ARG A 70 3.19 2.99 -11.09
N ILE A 71 4.29 3.52 -11.62
CA ILE A 71 5.37 4.11 -10.85
C ILE A 71 5.64 5.50 -11.41
N GLU A 72 5.78 6.47 -10.53
CA GLU A 72 6.11 7.83 -10.89
C GLU A 72 7.28 8.36 -10.08
N ARG A 73 8.19 9.05 -10.77
CA ARG A 73 9.29 9.80 -10.19
C ARG A 73 9.35 11.20 -10.81
N THR A 74 9.72 12.19 -9.99
CA THR A 74 9.57 13.61 -10.33
C THR A 74 10.87 14.39 -10.41
N ASP A 75 12.00 13.73 -10.14
CA ASP A 75 13.33 14.25 -10.43
C ASP A 75 14.11 13.24 -11.27
N ALA A 76 14.89 13.75 -12.23
CA ALA A 76 15.74 12.99 -13.13
C ALA A 76 17.18 12.83 -12.66
N ALA A 77 17.57 13.40 -11.50
CA ALA A 77 18.99 13.63 -11.21
C ALA A 77 19.88 12.38 -11.14
N ASN A 78 19.33 11.18 -10.90
CA ASN A 78 20.12 9.95 -10.73
C ASN A 78 19.38 8.71 -11.21
N TYR A 79 20.06 7.63 -11.61
CA TYR A 79 19.39 6.35 -11.86
C TYR A 79 18.89 5.71 -10.56
N LEU A 80 17.64 5.26 -10.57
CA LEU A 80 16.97 4.58 -9.45
C LEU A 80 16.47 3.20 -9.90
N VAL A 81 16.69 2.19 -9.07
CA VAL A 81 16.03 0.89 -9.18
C VAL A 81 14.89 0.86 -8.18
N TRP A 82 13.67 0.79 -8.70
CA TRP A 82 12.49 0.55 -7.89
C TRP A 82 12.29 -0.96 -7.70
N TYR A 83 11.84 -1.35 -6.51
CA TYR A 83 11.46 -2.71 -6.14
C TYR A 83 10.06 -2.68 -5.54
N CYS A 84 9.21 -3.64 -5.88
CA CYS A 84 7.89 -3.77 -5.29
C CYS A 84 7.46 -5.21 -5.13
N HIS A 85 6.80 -5.48 -4.02
CA HIS A 85 6.14 -6.73 -3.74
C HIS A 85 4.64 -6.51 -3.90
N VAL A 86 4.03 -7.29 -4.77
CA VAL A 86 2.58 -7.45 -4.89
C VAL A 86 2.20 -8.59 -3.97
N VAL A 87 1.50 -8.27 -2.89
CA VAL A 87 1.04 -9.24 -1.88
C VAL A 87 -0.45 -9.43 -2.07
N GLU A 88 -0.86 -10.57 -2.62
CA GLU A 88 -2.28 -10.87 -2.88
C GLU A 88 -2.80 -11.88 -1.87
N PHE A 89 -3.74 -11.43 -1.03
CA PHE A 89 -4.40 -12.28 -0.04
C PHE A 89 -5.31 -13.29 -0.73
N GLN A 90 -5.18 -14.55 -0.32
CA GLN A 90 -5.95 -15.65 -0.88
C GLN A 90 -7.44 -15.54 -0.51
N SER A 91 -8.29 -16.29 -1.21
CA SER A 91 -9.74 -16.26 -1.01
C SER A 91 -10.18 -16.65 0.41
N ASN A 92 -9.40 -17.51 1.08
CA ASN A 92 -9.61 -17.95 2.46
C ASN A 92 -9.27 -16.88 3.52
N VAL A 93 -8.59 -15.80 3.14
CA VAL A 93 -8.32 -14.66 4.02
C VAL A 93 -9.36 -13.58 3.75
N ASN A 94 -10.11 -13.23 4.79
CA ASN A 94 -11.13 -12.19 4.72
C ASN A 94 -10.49 -10.82 4.99
N VAL A 95 -10.08 -10.14 3.94
CA VAL A 95 -9.52 -8.79 4.00
C VAL A 95 -10.24 -7.87 3.02
N ASN A 96 -10.27 -6.59 3.36
CA ASN A 96 -10.68 -5.52 2.46
C ASN A 96 -9.56 -4.48 2.40
N ILE A 97 -9.11 -4.16 1.19
CA ILE A 97 -8.05 -3.17 0.96
C ILE A 97 -8.60 -1.98 0.21
N GLN A 98 -8.54 -0.83 0.86
CA GLN A 98 -8.82 0.47 0.27
C GLN A 98 -7.52 1.18 -0.09
N ARG A 99 -7.56 2.05 -1.09
CA ARG A 99 -6.41 2.83 -1.53
C ARG A 99 -6.81 4.17 -2.10
N GLY A 100 -5.89 5.12 -2.02
CA GLY A 100 -6.10 6.44 -2.59
C GLY A 100 -4.82 7.26 -2.65
N GLU A 101 -5.00 8.54 -2.98
CA GLU A 101 -3.96 9.54 -3.01
C GLU A 101 -4.33 10.73 -2.15
N PHE A 102 -3.31 11.53 -1.87
CA PHE A 102 -3.47 12.80 -1.23
C PHE A 102 -2.33 13.75 -1.54
N SER A 103 -2.59 15.03 -1.30
CA SER A 103 -1.59 16.08 -1.39
C SER A 103 -1.58 16.96 -0.14
N TYR A 104 -0.39 17.32 0.30
CA TYR A 104 -0.14 18.46 1.16
C TYR A 104 0.18 19.65 0.28
N GLY A 105 -0.44 20.81 0.54
CA GLY A 105 0.09 22.09 0.11
C GLY A 105 1.40 22.41 0.86
N ALA A 106 2.10 23.45 0.41
CA ALA A 106 3.38 23.83 0.99
C ALA A 106 3.30 23.98 2.52
N ALA A 107 2.39 24.84 3.00
CA ALA A 107 2.21 25.13 4.42
C ALA A 107 1.38 24.10 5.21
N ASP A 108 0.92 23.02 4.57
CA ASP A 108 0.14 22.01 5.27
C ASP A 108 1.05 21.10 6.09
N SER A 109 0.81 21.01 7.39
CA SER A 109 1.46 20.07 8.32
C SER A 109 0.67 18.76 8.49
N GLN A 110 -0.63 18.83 8.22
CA GLN A 110 -1.60 17.77 8.44
C GLN A 110 -2.65 17.78 7.32
N LYS A 111 -3.15 16.61 6.95
CA LYS A 111 -4.34 16.44 6.13
C LYS A 111 -5.19 15.26 6.60
N GLN A 112 -6.49 15.36 6.38
CA GLN A 112 -7.45 14.30 6.62
C GLN A 112 -8.16 13.92 5.33
N PHE A 113 -8.55 12.65 5.23
CA PHE A 113 -9.22 12.07 4.07
C PHE A 113 -10.30 11.12 4.55
N ASP A 114 -11.44 11.16 3.88
CA ASP A 114 -12.53 10.21 4.10
C ASP A 114 -12.20 8.87 3.42
N ILE A 115 -12.54 7.79 4.10
CA ILE A 115 -12.51 6.42 3.57
C ILE A 115 -13.84 5.73 3.86
N VAL A 116 -14.07 4.57 3.24
CA VAL A 116 -15.16 3.71 3.72
C VAL A 116 -14.79 3.26 5.13
N ASP A 117 -15.74 3.31 6.05
CA ASP A 117 -15.54 2.93 7.45
C ASP A 117 -14.89 1.54 7.55
N VAL A 118 -13.87 1.43 8.41
CA VAL A 118 -13.21 0.19 8.80
C VAL A 118 -13.19 0.05 10.31
N ASP A 119 -13.05 -1.16 10.84
CA ASP A 119 -12.77 -1.37 12.26
C ASP A 119 -11.30 -0.97 12.57
N PRO A 120 -11.03 0.11 13.32
CA PRO A 120 -9.68 0.55 13.61
C PRO A 120 -8.88 -0.44 14.49
N GLU A 121 -9.53 -1.33 15.23
CA GLU A 121 -8.86 -2.37 16.03
C GLU A 121 -8.35 -3.53 15.14
N ARG A 122 -8.88 -3.64 13.92
CA ARG A 122 -8.55 -4.70 12.96
C ARG A 122 -7.97 -4.17 11.67
N SER A 123 -7.53 -2.92 11.67
CA SER A 123 -7.07 -2.25 10.47
C SER A 123 -5.69 -1.63 10.64
N MET A 124 -4.99 -1.51 9.51
CA MET A 124 -3.75 -0.75 9.41
C MET A 124 -3.79 0.17 8.21
N VAL A 125 -3.17 1.34 8.36
CA VAL A 125 -2.94 2.29 7.26
C VAL A 125 -1.44 2.39 6.96
N TYR A 126 -1.09 2.38 5.69
CA TYR A 126 0.30 2.35 5.23
C TYR A 126 0.46 3.11 3.89
N CYS A 127 1.62 3.73 3.66
CA CYS A 127 1.97 4.24 2.34
C CYS A 127 2.82 3.20 1.60
N PRO A 128 2.45 2.78 0.37
CA PRO A 128 3.18 1.77 -0.40
C PRO A 128 4.70 1.95 -0.45
N MET A 129 5.18 3.20 -0.48
CA MET A 129 6.59 3.56 -0.60
C MET A 129 7.13 4.17 0.69
N ARG A 130 8.37 3.83 1.06
CA ARG A 130 9.08 4.44 2.19
C ARG A 130 9.21 5.95 1.98
N GLY A 131 8.74 6.73 2.96
CA GLY A 131 8.82 8.18 3.05
C GLY A 131 8.13 8.96 1.91
N CYS A 132 7.24 8.30 1.18
CA CYS A 132 5.85 8.65 0.90
C CYS A 132 5.46 10.06 0.41
N GLY A 133 6.38 10.98 0.17
CA GLY A 133 6.07 12.33 -0.27
C GLY A 133 6.96 12.77 -1.42
N LYS A 134 6.35 12.96 -2.58
CA LYS A 134 6.97 13.68 -3.72
C LYS A 134 7.27 15.12 -3.30
N THR A 135 8.51 15.59 -3.28
CA THR A 135 8.83 17.02 -3.14
C THR A 135 9.87 17.42 -4.17
N ASN A 136 9.83 18.64 -4.70
CA ASN A 136 10.84 19.17 -5.63
C ASN A 136 11.90 20.04 -4.90
N GLY A 137 12.08 19.87 -3.58
CA GLY A 137 12.91 20.77 -2.79
C GLY A 137 14.33 20.24 -2.50
N SER A 138 15.17 21.12 -1.95
CA SER A 138 16.57 20.87 -1.58
C SER A 138 16.72 20.06 -0.28
N TRP A 139 17.96 19.83 0.17
CA TRP A 139 18.29 19.00 1.34
C TRP A 139 17.42 19.19 2.60
N GLU A 140 16.96 20.42 2.85
CA GLU A 140 16.16 20.78 4.03
C GLU A 140 14.67 20.44 3.89
N SER A 141 14.15 20.21 2.67
CA SER A 141 12.74 19.83 2.47
C SER A 141 12.48 18.34 2.66
N HIS A 142 13.51 17.55 3.01
CA HIS A 142 13.40 16.10 3.04
C HIS A 142 12.44 15.59 4.11
N THR A 143 12.52 16.19 5.29
CA THR A 143 11.62 15.92 6.41
C THR A 143 10.18 16.24 6.03
N GLY A 144 9.96 17.21 5.15
CA GLY A 144 8.64 17.54 4.62
C GLY A 144 8.01 16.43 3.78
N GLY A 145 8.77 15.51 3.18
CA GLY A 145 8.23 14.37 2.43
C GLY A 145 7.77 13.22 3.33
N TYR A 146 8.41 13.06 4.49
CA TYR A 146 8.01 12.03 5.45
C TYR A 146 6.72 12.42 6.16
N HIS A 147 5.81 11.45 6.23
CA HIS A 147 4.62 11.58 7.05
C HIS A 147 4.31 10.32 7.83
N ARG A 148 3.57 10.49 8.92
CA ARG A 148 2.88 9.41 9.63
C ARG A 148 1.44 9.35 9.16
N LEU A 149 1.00 8.17 8.72
CA LEU A 149 -0.43 7.89 8.51
C LEU A 149 -1.01 7.27 9.79
N GLN A 150 -2.25 7.63 10.10
CA GLN A 150 -3.01 7.04 11.20
C GLN A 150 -4.50 7.00 10.83
N LEU A 151 -5.18 5.94 11.24
CA LEU A 151 -6.65 5.92 11.26
C LEU A 151 -7.12 6.81 12.42
N ILE A 152 -8.14 7.61 12.21
CA ILE A 152 -8.73 8.49 13.24
C ILE A 152 -10.25 8.33 13.29
N GLY A 153 -10.85 8.78 14.39
CA GLY A 153 -12.28 8.66 14.62
C GLY A 153 -12.69 7.20 14.78
N SER A 154 -13.89 6.86 14.32
CA SER A 154 -14.44 5.50 14.31
C SER A 154 -13.97 4.65 13.11
N GLY A 155 -12.90 5.06 12.42
CA GLY A 155 -12.35 4.34 11.26
C GLY A 155 -12.80 4.86 9.89
N GLY A 156 -13.57 5.95 9.83
CA GLY A 156 -13.97 6.59 8.57
C GLY A 156 -12.95 7.55 7.97
N ASN A 157 -11.81 7.76 8.65
CA ASN A 157 -10.85 8.77 8.24
C ASN A 157 -9.39 8.32 8.40
N ILE A 158 -8.56 8.74 7.44
CA ILE A 158 -7.10 8.71 7.54
C ILE A 158 -6.61 10.11 7.81
N GLN A 159 -5.63 10.25 8.71
CA GLN A 159 -4.87 11.47 8.89
C GLN A 159 -3.40 11.24 8.53
N GLY A 160 -2.89 12.09 7.65
CA GLY A 160 -1.46 12.24 7.40
C GLY A 160 -0.89 13.40 8.20
N ASN A 161 0.22 13.17 8.89
CA ASN A 161 1.00 14.20 9.60
C ASN A 161 2.41 14.25 9.04
N ARG A 162 2.83 15.37 8.45
CA ARG A 162 4.23 15.55 8.00
C ARG A 162 5.15 15.63 9.21
N SER A 163 6.40 15.22 9.02
CA SER A 163 7.39 15.32 10.11
C SER A 163 7.84 16.75 10.37
N THR A 164 7.80 17.61 9.35
CA THR A 164 7.98 19.06 9.45
C THR A 164 7.10 19.75 8.42
N ASP A 165 6.77 21.02 8.68
CA ASP A 165 6.25 21.90 7.64
C ASP A 165 7.28 22.00 6.51
N GLY A 166 6.83 22.03 5.27
CA GLY A 166 7.71 22.14 4.11
C GLY A 166 7.47 23.44 3.35
N SER A 167 8.37 23.78 2.44
CA SER A 167 8.16 24.87 1.47
C SER A 167 7.49 24.38 0.18
N GLN A 168 7.23 23.08 0.07
CA GLN A 168 6.78 22.42 -1.16
C GLN A 168 5.53 21.57 -0.93
N SER A 169 4.71 21.47 -1.97
CA SER A 169 3.60 20.53 -2.02
C SER A 169 4.12 19.09 -2.08
N VAL A 170 3.33 18.18 -1.51
CA VAL A 170 3.70 16.78 -1.38
C VAL A 170 2.58 15.88 -1.81
N GLU A 171 2.79 15.07 -2.83
CA GLU A 171 1.83 14.03 -3.23
C GLU A 171 2.23 12.68 -2.67
N ALA A 172 1.24 11.94 -2.21
CA ALA A 172 1.38 10.67 -1.51
C ALA A 172 0.28 9.67 -1.90
N ARG A 173 0.51 8.40 -1.59
CA ARG A 173 -0.46 7.30 -1.74
C ARG A 173 -0.69 6.66 -0.38
N TRP A 174 -1.88 6.11 -0.16
CA TRP A 174 -2.19 5.33 1.03
C TRP A 174 -2.89 4.03 0.65
N GLN A 175 -2.76 3.04 1.53
CA GLN A 175 -3.49 1.78 1.53
C GLN A 175 -4.00 1.55 2.96
N VAL A 176 -5.27 1.19 3.10
CA VAL A 176 -5.86 0.69 4.34
C VAL A 176 -6.17 -0.77 4.15
N ILE A 177 -5.72 -1.61 5.07
CA ILE A 177 -6.01 -3.03 5.11
C ILE A 177 -6.88 -3.25 6.34
N GLU A 178 -8.07 -3.80 6.14
CA GLU A 178 -8.97 -4.25 7.20
C GLU A 178 -9.00 -5.78 7.21
N PHE A 179 -8.71 -6.37 8.37
CA PHE A 179 -8.82 -7.81 8.61
C PHE A 179 -10.20 -8.13 9.15
N LEU A 180 -11.07 -8.63 8.29
CA LEU A 180 -12.45 -8.94 8.62
C LEU A 180 -12.51 -10.30 9.35
N PRO A 181 -13.44 -10.46 10.31
CA PRO A 181 -13.66 -11.78 10.91
C PRO A 181 -13.99 -12.81 9.82
N LEU A 182 -13.48 -14.03 9.97
CA LEU A 182 -13.90 -15.13 9.10
C LEU A 182 -15.41 -15.32 9.25
N PRO A 183 -16.12 -15.70 8.17
CA PRO A 183 -17.52 -16.10 8.28
C PRO A 183 -17.65 -17.16 9.37
N THR A 184 -18.66 -17.02 10.24
CA THR A 184 -18.97 -18.09 11.19
C THR A 184 -19.29 -19.34 10.35
N PRO A 185 -18.63 -20.49 10.59
CA PRO A 185 -18.94 -21.71 9.86
C PRO A 185 -20.45 -21.97 9.93
N GLU A 186 -21.07 -22.21 8.78
CA GLU A 186 -22.49 -22.53 8.74
C GLU A 186 -22.70 -23.88 9.45
N ILE A 187 -23.35 -23.87 10.61
CA ILE A 187 -23.71 -25.10 11.31
C ILE A 187 -24.96 -25.66 10.65
N VAL A 188 -24.77 -26.55 9.68
CA VAL A 188 -25.88 -27.29 9.07
C VAL A 188 -26.39 -28.31 10.09
N SER A 189 -27.51 -27.98 10.74
CA SER A 189 -28.20 -28.87 11.67
C SER A 189 -29.21 -29.72 10.92
N PHE A 190 -29.05 -31.05 10.96
CA PHE A 190 -29.99 -31.97 10.34
C PHE A 190 -31.06 -32.41 11.35
N SER A 191 -32.32 -32.03 11.12
CA SER A 191 -33.47 -32.52 11.89
C SER A 191 -34.05 -33.78 11.22
N GLY A 192 -33.33 -34.89 11.35
CA GLY A 192 -33.72 -36.19 10.78
C GLY A 192 -32.53 -37.13 10.83
N GLY A 193 -32.74 -38.39 11.24
CA GLY A 193 -31.65 -39.36 11.36
C GLY A 193 -30.83 -39.45 10.07
N ILE A 194 -29.58 -39.03 10.13
CA ILE A 194 -28.66 -39.09 8.99
C ILE A 194 -28.31 -40.56 8.77
N LYS A 195 -28.78 -41.16 7.67
CA LYS A 195 -28.20 -42.41 7.16
C LYS A 195 -26.89 -42.06 6.44
N LEU A 196 -25.77 -42.16 7.14
CA LEU A 196 -24.41 -41.95 6.61
C LEU A 196 -23.94 -43.10 5.70
N SER A 197 -24.75 -43.53 4.73
CA SER A 197 -24.33 -44.61 3.84
C SER A 197 -23.52 -44.14 2.63
N ASN A 198 -23.50 -42.85 2.28
CA ASN A 198 -22.77 -42.33 1.10
C ASN A 198 -22.39 -40.83 1.18
N VAL A 199 -22.02 -40.30 2.36
CA VAL A 199 -21.52 -38.90 2.43
C VAL A 199 -20.02 -38.90 2.19
N ILE A 200 -19.59 -38.37 1.03
CA ILE A 200 -18.20 -38.00 0.80
C ILE A 200 -18.06 -36.54 1.25
N ILE A 201 -17.51 -36.33 2.44
CA ILE A 201 -17.03 -35.01 2.85
C ILE A 201 -15.72 -34.80 2.08
N LYS A 202 -15.73 -33.88 1.13
CA LYS A 202 -14.52 -33.44 0.43
C LYS A 202 -13.93 -32.23 1.15
#